data_AF-C4V6Y1-F1
#
_entry.id   AF-C4V6Y1-F1
#
_cell.length_a   1.000
_cell.length_b   1.000
_cell.length_c   1.000
_cell.angle_alpha   90.00
_cell.angle_beta   90.00
_cell.angle_gamma   90.00
#
_symmetry.space_group_name_H-M   'P 1'
#
loop_
_entity.id
_entity.type
_entity.pdbx_description
1 polymer ?
#
loop_
_entity_poly.entity_id
_entity_poly.type
_entity_poly.pdbx_seq_one_letter_code
_entity_poly.pdbx_strand_id
1 'polypeptide(L)'
;MNSDLLEFHQFCKEEHLKLLDKYNLLYYGFGCKKNILRKMFPEALQFDMNVYTLNDILLELNIKYNTNYKHLSEFNCREIIILLDFNFKYACNFYFTSFRLIFTLEKINKEISSEDLQNLNIILRDLTTYEDYGIDTIEHKEVNIEGYLNVIRNGSKNSKISFKHLLEFNKPTVPVVDLFNKIKKNLMIIRKNLLFNFLSEFIEHKMIKIKDQQNIEILIDLKYFKDLIDECNKN
;
A
#
# COMPACT_ATOMS: atom_id res chain seq x y z
N MET A 1 19.73 -20.78 -12.43
CA MET A 1 18.25 -20.79 -12.29
C MET A 1 17.66 -19.39 -12.16
N ASN A 2 18.04 -18.54 -11.20
CA ASN A 2 17.56 -17.13 -11.21
C ASN A 2 18.17 -16.27 -12.34
N SER A 3 19.38 -16.58 -12.81
CA SER A 3 20.02 -15.87 -13.92
C SER A 3 19.28 -16.05 -15.24
N ASP A 4 18.95 -17.29 -15.58
CA ASP A 4 18.46 -17.65 -16.93
C ASP A 4 17.06 -17.09 -17.18
N LEU A 5 16.21 -17.07 -16.15
CA LEU A 5 14.88 -16.46 -16.20
C LEU A 5 14.95 -14.93 -16.27
N LEU A 6 15.90 -14.32 -15.54
CA LEU A 6 16.13 -12.88 -15.60
C LEU A 6 16.62 -12.46 -17.00
N GLU A 7 17.56 -13.20 -17.56
CA GLU A 7 18.08 -12.98 -18.91
C GLU A 7 16.98 -13.15 -19.96
N PHE A 8 16.12 -14.15 -19.83
CA PHE A 8 14.96 -14.33 -20.71
C PHE A 8 14.04 -13.11 -20.70
N HIS A 9 13.63 -12.64 -19.52
CA HIS A 9 12.76 -11.47 -19.42
C HIS A 9 13.43 -10.19 -19.94
N GLN A 10 14.73 -10.02 -19.70
CA GLN A 10 15.50 -8.92 -20.27
C GLN A 10 15.60 -8.99 -21.80
N PHE A 11 15.74 -10.19 -22.35
CA PHE A 11 15.73 -10.42 -23.79
C PHE A 11 14.39 -10.03 -24.42
N CYS A 12 13.27 -10.29 -23.75
CA CYS A 12 11.93 -9.91 -24.21
C CYS A 12 11.66 -8.39 -24.17
N LYS A 13 12.54 -7.58 -23.57
CA LYS A 13 12.36 -6.12 -23.44
C LYS A 13 12.05 -5.44 -24.77
N GLU A 14 12.75 -5.78 -25.85
CA GLU A 14 12.56 -5.14 -27.16
C GLU A 14 11.19 -5.45 -27.77
N GLU A 15 10.67 -6.66 -27.54
CA GLU A 15 9.29 -6.99 -27.90
C GLU A 15 8.31 -6.13 -27.11
N HIS A 16 8.51 -6.03 -25.79
CA HIS A 16 7.65 -5.26 -24.91
C HIS A 16 7.64 -3.76 -25.26
N LEU A 17 8.78 -3.18 -25.65
CA LEU A 17 8.85 -1.80 -26.12
C LEU A 17 8.02 -1.59 -27.40
N LYS A 18 8.07 -2.52 -28.35
CA LYS A 18 7.24 -2.46 -29.57
C LYS A 18 5.75 -2.60 -29.28
N LEU A 19 5.38 -3.41 -28.29
CA LEU A 19 3.99 -3.51 -27.84
C LEU A 19 3.53 -2.20 -27.20
N LEU A 20 4.39 -1.59 -26.37
CA LEU A 20 4.13 -0.32 -25.69
C LEU A 20 3.90 0.86 -26.63
N ASP A 21 4.33 0.78 -27.89
CA ASP A 21 4.04 1.79 -28.90
C ASP A 21 2.57 1.80 -29.35
N LYS A 22 1.80 0.75 -29.04
CA LYS A 22 0.40 0.58 -29.45
C LYS A 22 -0.56 0.20 -28.34
N TYR A 23 -0.06 -0.42 -27.27
CA TYR A 23 -0.84 -1.00 -26.20
C TYR A 23 -0.21 -0.69 -24.85
N ASN A 24 -0.99 -0.71 -23.79
CA ASN A 24 -0.42 -0.74 -22.45
C ASN A 24 -0.13 -2.20 -22.05
N LEU A 25 0.81 -2.42 -21.14
CA LEU A 25 1.16 -3.77 -20.68
C LEU A 25 0.67 -4.00 -19.26
N LEU A 26 0.14 -5.19 -19.00
CA LEU A 26 -0.21 -5.64 -17.66
C LEU A 26 0.56 -6.93 -17.36
N TYR A 27 1.53 -6.82 -16.46
CA TYR A 27 2.31 -7.97 -16.01
C TYR A 27 1.62 -8.68 -14.85
N TYR A 28 1.48 -10.00 -14.98
CA TYR A 28 1.06 -10.90 -13.93
C TYR A 28 2.14 -11.95 -13.68
N GLY A 29 1.94 -12.83 -12.69
CA GLY A 29 2.88 -13.92 -12.40
C GLY A 29 3.33 -13.92 -10.94
N PHE A 30 4.05 -14.96 -10.53
CA PHE A 30 4.58 -15.07 -9.18
C PHE A 30 5.79 -14.15 -8.97
N GLY A 31 6.10 -13.79 -7.72
CA GLY A 31 7.28 -13.01 -7.34
C GLY A 31 7.19 -11.50 -7.60
N CYS A 32 8.03 -10.74 -6.89
CA CYS A 32 8.08 -9.28 -6.97
C CYS A 32 8.62 -8.81 -8.33
N LYS A 33 7.91 -7.88 -8.97
CA LYS A 33 8.25 -7.38 -10.32
C LYS A 33 9.07 -6.09 -10.30
N LYS A 34 9.25 -5.50 -9.11
CA LYS A 34 9.87 -4.18 -8.93
C LYS A 34 11.27 -4.09 -9.49
N ASN A 35 12.17 -5.02 -9.15
CA ASN A 35 13.57 -4.90 -9.58
C ASN A 35 13.77 -5.32 -11.03
N ILE A 36 13.06 -6.36 -11.49
CA ILE A 36 13.15 -6.79 -12.88
C ILE A 36 12.64 -5.68 -13.82
N LEU A 37 11.56 -4.99 -13.47
CA LEU A 37 11.07 -3.86 -14.25
C LEU A 37 12.03 -2.67 -14.25
N ARG A 38 12.73 -2.39 -13.14
CA ARG A 38 13.82 -1.39 -13.11
C ARG A 38 14.98 -1.77 -14.02
N LYS A 39 15.33 -3.05 -14.11
CA LYS A 39 16.39 -3.53 -15.01
C LYS A 39 15.95 -3.43 -16.47
N MET A 40 14.71 -3.79 -16.77
CA MET A 40 14.16 -3.73 -18.13
C MET A 40 13.94 -2.29 -18.60
N PHE A 41 13.41 -1.42 -17.75
CA PHE A 41 13.03 -0.04 -18.08
C PHE A 41 13.65 0.95 -17.06
N PRO A 42 14.97 1.16 -17.10
CA PRO A 42 15.67 1.95 -16.08
C PRO A 42 15.28 3.43 -16.04
N GLU A 43 14.81 3.98 -17.16
CA GLU A 43 14.37 5.38 -17.28
C GLU A 43 12.88 5.58 -16.97
N ALA A 44 12.14 4.49 -16.70
CA ALA A 44 10.71 4.59 -16.44
C ALA A 44 10.44 5.19 -15.06
N LEU A 45 9.40 6.03 -14.98
CA LEU A 45 8.85 6.45 -13.69
C LEU A 45 8.10 5.28 -13.06
N GLN A 46 8.36 5.00 -11.79
CA GLN A 46 7.79 3.85 -11.11
C GLN A 46 7.07 4.26 -9.82
N PHE A 47 5.78 3.94 -9.76
CA PHE A 47 4.92 4.25 -8.62
C PHE A 47 4.34 2.97 -8.03
N ASP A 48 4.44 2.83 -6.71
CA ASP A 48 3.77 1.75 -5.98
C ASP A 48 2.40 2.23 -5.51
N MET A 49 1.33 1.65 -6.04
CA MET A 49 -0.04 2.03 -5.71
C MET A 49 -0.49 1.58 -4.31
N ASN A 50 0.32 0.79 -3.60
CA ASN A 50 0.12 0.57 -2.16
C ASN A 50 0.59 1.77 -1.31
N VAL A 51 1.41 2.66 -1.90
CA VAL A 51 1.90 3.87 -1.25
C VAL A 51 1.26 5.13 -1.84
N TYR A 52 1.29 5.27 -3.16
CA TYR A 52 0.85 6.47 -3.84
C TYR A 52 -0.60 6.36 -4.27
N THR A 53 -1.38 7.40 -3.97
CA THR A 53 -2.70 7.57 -4.57
C THR A 53 -2.57 8.09 -6.01
N LEU A 54 -3.64 7.98 -6.77
CA LEU A 54 -3.70 8.56 -8.12
C LEU A 54 -3.38 10.06 -8.13
N ASN A 55 -3.85 10.80 -7.11
CA ASN A 55 -3.62 12.24 -7.01
C ASN A 55 -2.14 12.56 -6.77
N ASP A 56 -1.43 11.74 -5.99
CA ASP A 56 0.00 11.93 -5.74
C ASP A 56 0.80 11.72 -7.03
N ILE A 57 0.47 10.66 -7.78
CA ILE A 57 1.09 10.38 -9.08
C ILE A 57 0.84 11.55 -10.05
N LEU A 58 -0.41 12.02 -10.14
CA LEU A 58 -0.78 13.17 -10.97
C LEU A 58 -0.02 14.45 -10.59
N LEU A 59 0.13 14.70 -9.29
CA LEU A 59 0.87 15.85 -8.78
C LEU A 59 2.35 15.77 -9.14
N GLU A 60 2.99 14.60 -8.97
CA GLU A 60 4.38 14.40 -9.36
C GLU A 60 4.59 14.61 -10.87
N LEU A 61 3.67 14.09 -11.71
CA LEU A 61 3.72 14.30 -13.15
C LEU A 61 3.55 15.79 -13.51
N ASN A 62 2.62 16.49 -12.85
CA ASN A 62 2.43 17.93 -13.06
C ASN A 62 3.68 18.75 -12.71
N ILE A 63 4.34 18.41 -11.61
CA ILE A 63 5.60 19.06 -11.19
C ILE A 63 6.70 18.78 -12.22
N LYS A 64 6.88 17.51 -12.61
CA LYS A 64 7.93 17.11 -13.56
C LYS A 64 7.78 17.78 -14.92
N TYR A 65 6.54 17.83 -15.43
CA TYR A 65 6.24 18.37 -16.76
C TYR A 65 5.83 19.85 -16.73
N ASN A 66 5.84 20.49 -15.55
CA ASN A 66 5.41 21.86 -15.32
C ASN A 66 4.06 22.17 -16.00
N THR A 67 3.08 21.29 -15.80
CA THR A 67 1.77 21.35 -16.46
C THR A 67 0.63 21.06 -15.50
N ASN A 68 -0.60 21.28 -15.94
CA ASN A 68 -1.80 20.85 -15.24
C ASN A 68 -2.25 19.49 -15.79
N TYR A 69 -2.74 18.61 -14.91
CA TYR A 69 -3.03 17.22 -15.27
C TYR A 69 -4.04 17.08 -16.41
N LYS A 70 -4.94 18.08 -16.55
CA LYS A 70 -5.93 18.15 -17.62
C LYS A 70 -5.32 18.26 -19.01
N HIS A 71 -4.09 18.74 -19.11
CA HIS A 71 -3.35 18.89 -20.37
C HIS A 71 -2.28 17.81 -20.56
N LEU A 72 -2.15 16.84 -19.65
CA LEU A 72 -1.15 15.77 -19.80
C LEU A 72 -1.35 14.94 -21.07
N SER A 73 -2.58 14.82 -21.56
CA SER A 73 -2.93 14.18 -22.82
C SER A 73 -2.46 14.93 -24.07
N GLU A 74 -2.11 16.21 -23.93
CA GLU A 74 -1.63 17.07 -25.03
C GLU A 74 -0.11 16.97 -25.22
N PHE A 75 0.61 16.43 -24.22
CA PHE A 75 2.05 16.21 -24.35
C PHE A 75 2.30 14.99 -25.23
N ASN A 76 3.15 15.11 -26.25
CA ASN A 76 3.64 13.94 -26.97
C ASN A 76 4.80 13.33 -26.18
N CYS A 77 4.49 12.68 -25.05
CA CYS A 77 5.51 12.31 -24.08
C CYS A 77 6.21 10.97 -24.35
N ARG A 78 5.59 9.85 -24.71
CA ARG A 78 6.28 8.53 -24.86
C ARG A 78 7.14 8.06 -23.67
N GLU A 79 7.22 8.76 -22.54
CA GLU A 79 7.87 8.21 -21.34
C GLU A 79 7.07 7.00 -20.83
N ILE A 80 7.77 6.04 -20.23
CA ILE A 80 7.16 4.85 -19.65
C ILE A 80 6.83 5.13 -18.18
N ILE A 81 5.59 4.85 -17.79
CA ILE A 81 5.16 4.88 -16.40
C ILE A 81 4.79 3.46 -15.98
N ILE A 82 5.40 3.00 -14.89
CA ILE A 82 5.17 1.71 -14.26
C ILE A 82 4.35 1.91 -12.99
N LEU A 83 3.18 1.29 -12.92
CA LEU A 83 2.31 1.27 -11.76
C LEU A 83 2.34 -0.12 -11.13
N LEU A 84 3.03 -0.21 -9.98
CA LEU A 84 3.10 -1.44 -9.21
C LEU A 84 1.80 -1.69 -8.45
N ASP A 85 1.37 -2.96 -8.43
CA ASP A 85 0.14 -3.45 -7.80
C ASP A 85 -1.11 -2.61 -8.16
N PHE A 86 -1.33 -2.40 -9.46
CA PHE A 86 -2.30 -1.44 -9.99
C PHE A 86 -3.73 -1.66 -9.44
N ASN A 87 -4.39 -0.58 -9.04
CA ASN A 87 -5.76 -0.60 -8.55
C ASN A 87 -6.75 -0.24 -9.67
N PHE A 88 -7.47 -1.24 -10.17
CA PHE A 88 -8.43 -1.12 -11.28
C PHE A 88 -9.61 -0.19 -10.99
N LYS A 89 -9.87 0.19 -9.74
CA LYS A 89 -10.85 1.26 -9.43
C LYS A 89 -10.51 2.59 -10.11
N TYR A 90 -9.27 2.78 -10.53
CA TYR A 90 -8.81 3.97 -11.23
C TYR A 90 -8.73 3.81 -12.74
N ALA A 91 -9.08 2.65 -13.32
CA ALA A 91 -8.95 2.38 -14.76
C ALA A 91 -9.62 3.48 -15.62
N CYS A 92 -10.83 3.89 -15.26
CA CYS A 92 -11.57 4.95 -15.95
C CYS A 92 -10.95 6.35 -15.83
N ASN A 93 -9.95 6.55 -14.96
CA ASN A 93 -9.30 7.84 -14.74
C ASN A 93 -7.93 7.93 -15.45
N PHE A 94 -7.42 6.82 -15.97
CA PHE A 94 -6.14 6.76 -16.69
C PHE A 94 -6.35 6.97 -18.19
N TYR A 95 -6.62 8.22 -18.60
CA TYR A 95 -6.64 8.63 -20.01
C TYR A 95 -5.32 9.30 -20.41
N PHE A 96 -4.21 8.64 -20.13
CA PHE A 96 -2.87 9.12 -20.47
C PHE A 96 -2.44 8.60 -21.84
N THR A 97 -3.08 9.06 -22.91
CA THR A 97 -2.70 8.69 -24.29
C THR A 97 -1.26 9.08 -24.65
N SER A 98 -0.69 10.00 -23.89
CA SER A 98 0.65 10.55 -24.02
C SER A 98 1.76 9.69 -23.45
N PHE A 99 1.44 8.72 -22.59
CA PHE A 99 2.40 7.91 -21.86
C PHE A 99 2.25 6.44 -22.23
N ARG A 100 3.34 5.68 -22.11
CA ARG A 100 3.34 4.24 -22.28
C ARG A 100 3.19 3.61 -20.89
N LEU A 101 2.07 2.95 -20.63
CA LEU A 101 1.77 2.47 -19.28
C LEU A 101 2.10 0.98 -19.15
N ILE A 102 2.78 0.67 -18.04
CA ILE A 102 3.01 -0.68 -17.56
C ILE A 102 2.33 -0.81 -16.21
N PHE A 103 1.53 -1.85 -16.05
CA PHE A 103 0.83 -2.18 -14.83
C PHE A 103 1.33 -3.53 -14.30
N THR A 104 1.17 -3.78 -13.00
CA THR A 104 1.44 -5.11 -12.42
C THR A 104 0.29 -5.58 -11.53
N LEU A 105 0.13 -6.90 -11.46
CA LEU A 105 -0.77 -7.61 -10.56
C LEU A 105 0.04 -8.46 -9.59
N GLU A 106 -0.04 -8.13 -8.30
CA GLU A 106 0.62 -8.90 -7.25
C GLU A 106 -0.38 -9.71 -6.40
N LYS A 107 -1.65 -9.29 -6.38
CA LYS A 107 -2.72 -9.94 -5.60
C LYS A 107 -3.58 -10.85 -6.49
N ILE A 108 -3.81 -12.08 -6.03
CA ILE A 108 -4.51 -13.15 -6.77
C ILE A 108 -6.01 -12.83 -6.97
N ASN A 109 -6.64 -12.13 -6.04
CA ASN A 109 -8.09 -11.88 -6.04
C ASN A 109 -8.47 -10.48 -6.55
N LYS A 110 -7.75 -9.96 -7.54
CA LYS A 110 -8.16 -8.71 -8.20
C LYS A 110 -9.16 -9.03 -9.30
N GLU A 111 -10.39 -8.55 -9.12
CA GLU A 111 -11.40 -8.55 -10.18
C GLU A 111 -10.97 -7.55 -11.24
N ILE A 112 -10.91 -8.02 -12.50
CA ILE A 112 -10.60 -7.21 -13.67
C ILE A 112 -11.74 -7.44 -14.64
N SER A 113 -12.48 -6.39 -14.97
CA SER A 113 -13.55 -6.49 -15.94
C SER A 113 -12.97 -6.45 -17.37
N SER A 114 -13.73 -6.98 -18.33
CA SER A 114 -13.38 -6.82 -19.75
C SER A 114 -13.38 -5.35 -20.19
N GLU A 115 -14.21 -4.52 -19.55
CA GLU A 115 -14.29 -3.08 -19.81
C GLU A 115 -13.00 -2.38 -19.37
N ASP A 116 -12.44 -2.74 -18.21
CA ASP A 116 -11.16 -2.20 -17.74
C ASP A 116 -10.02 -2.47 -18.74
N LEU A 117 -9.96 -3.70 -19.27
CA LEU A 117 -8.94 -4.10 -20.24
C LEU A 117 -9.07 -3.32 -21.56
N GLN A 118 -10.30 -3.06 -22.01
CA GLN A 118 -10.57 -2.29 -23.22
C GLN A 118 -10.26 -0.81 -23.03
N ASN A 119 -10.72 -0.21 -21.93
CA ASN A 119 -10.51 1.21 -21.62
C ASN A 119 -9.02 1.56 -21.51
N LEU A 120 -8.24 0.66 -20.93
CA LEU A 120 -6.79 0.83 -20.79
C LEU A 120 -5.99 0.26 -21.98
N ASN A 121 -6.64 -0.33 -22.98
CA ASN A 121 -6.00 -0.95 -24.15
C ASN A 121 -4.83 -1.88 -23.76
N ILE A 122 -5.10 -2.81 -22.83
CA ILE A 122 -4.09 -3.65 -22.18
C ILE A 122 -3.79 -4.92 -22.96
N ILE A 123 -2.50 -5.28 -23.03
CA ILE A 123 -2.02 -6.63 -23.32
C ILE A 123 -1.46 -7.26 -22.05
N LEU A 124 -1.96 -8.46 -21.74
CA LEU A 124 -1.47 -9.29 -20.63
C LEU A 124 -0.13 -9.97 -21.00
N ARG A 125 0.82 -9.95 -20.07
CA ARG A 125 2.11 -10.63 -20.19
C ARG A 125 2.50 -11.30 -18.88
N ASP A 126 3.02 -12.51 -18.97
CA ASP A 126 3.61 -13.18 -17.82
C ASP A 126 4.99 -12.57 -17.51
N LEU A 127 5.19 -12.24 -16.24
CA LEU A 127 6.47 -11.80 -15.68
C LEU A 127 6.64 -12.49 -14.33
N THR A 128 6.54 -13.82 -14.35
CA THR A 128 6.83 -14.65 -13.20
C THR A 128 8.32 -14.58 -12.88
N THR A 129 8.62 -14.26 -11.62
CA THR A 129 9.95 -14.24 -11.02
C THR A 129 9.94 -15.06 -9.72
N TYR A 130 11.13 -15.33 -9.18
CA TYR A 130 11.30 -15.86 -7.82
C TYR A 130 11.92 -14.81 -6.89
N GLU A 131 11.81 -13.53 -7.24
CA GLU A 131 12.27 -12.46 -6.36
C GLU A 131 11.31 -12.32 -5.19
N ASP A 132 11.87 -12.29 -3.98
CA ASP A 132 11.09 -12.02 -2.79
C ASP A 132 10.46 -10.64 -2.89
N TYR A 133 9.22 -10.53 -2.41
CA TYR A 133 8.66 -9.27 -1.97
C TYR A 133 9.45 -8.86 -0.73
N GLY A 134 10.68 -8.37 -0.93
CA GLY A 134 11.48 -7.84 0.15
C GLY A 134 10.58 -6.96 1.01
N ILE A 135 10.77 -7.02 2.33
CA ILE A 135 10.23 -5.98 3.21
C ILE A 135 10.91 -4.73 2.65
N ASP A 136 10.21 -3.98 1.79
CA ASP A 136 10.61 -2.65 1.42
C ASP A 136 10.85 -2.00 2.77
N THR A 137 12.13 -1.77 3.10
CA THR A 137 12.50 -0.89 4.18
C THR A 137 11.92 0.43 3.75
N ILE A 138 10.70 0.68 4.21
CA ILE A 138 9.98 1.93 4.10
C ILE A 138 10.80 2.92 4.94
N GLU A 139 11.96 3.30 4.41
CA GLU A 139 12.67 4.48 4.82
C GLU A 139 11.82 5.63 4.29
N HIS A 140 11.03 6.19 5.22
CA HIS A 140 10.28 7.43 5.06
C HIS A 140 9.17 7.43 4.02
N LYS A 141 8.10 6.66 4.23
CA LYS A 141 6.78 6.98 3.65
C LYS A 141 5.75 7.16 4.74
N GLU A 142 4.95 8.20 4.56
CA GLU A 142 3.90 8.63 5.45
C GLU A 142 3.08 7.45 5.96
N VAL A 143 2.83 7.48 7.27
CA VAL A 143 2.02 6.48 7.96
C VAL A 143 0.68 6.33 7.24
N ASN A 144 0.48 5.19 6.56
CA ASN A 144 -0.77 4.87 5.88
C ASN A 144 -1.86 4.62 6.93
N ILE A 145 -2.59 5.68 7.29
CA ILE A 145 -3.68 5.65 8.26
C ILE A 145 -4.76 4.63 7.88
N GLU A 146 -5.00 4.39 6.59
CA GLU A 146 -6.00 3.41 6.13
C GLU A 146 -5.61 1.98 6.51
N GLY A 147 -4.30 1.69 6.56
CA GLY A 147 -3.78 0.43 7.11
C GLY A 147 -4.19 0.24 8.57
N TYR A 148 -4.03 1.28 9.39
CA TYR A 148 -4.44 1.25 10.80
C TYR A 148 -5.95 1.17 10.99
N LEU A 149 -6.71 1.88 10.16
CA LEU A 149 -8.17 1.82 10.18
C LEU A 149 -8.66 0.41 9.85
N ASN A 150 -8.05 -0.28 8.89
CA ASN A 150 -8.40 -1.66 8.56
C ASN A 150 -8.09 -2.65 9.69
N VAL A 151 -6.96 -2.47 10.38
CA VAL A 151 -6.66 -3.26 11.60
C VAL A 151 -7.73 -3.04 12.66
N ILE A 152 -8.12 -1.78 12.91
CA ILE A 152 -9.19 -1.48 13.86
C ILE A 152 -10.51 -2.14 13.44
N ARG A 153 -10.92 -2.03 12.17
CA ARG A 153 -12.18 -2.59 11.65
C ARG A 153 -12.30 -4.09 11.89
N ASN A 154 -11.21 -4.82 11.64
CA ASN A 154 -11.15 -6.27 11.78
C ASN A 154 -10.96 -6.74 13.22
N GLY A 155 -10.49 -5.87 14.11
CA GLY A 155 -10.28 -6.19 15.51
C GLY A 155 -11.55 -6.50 16.28
N SER A 156 -11.42 -7.38 17.28
CA SER A 156 -12.54 -7.74 18.16
C SER A 156 -13.11 -6.52 18.90
N LYS A 157 -14.36 -6.59 19.35
CA LYS A 157 -14.99 -5.51 20.14
C LYS A 157 -14.16 -5.14 21.37
N ASN A 158 -13.60 -6.12 22.07
CA ASN A 158 -12.77 -5.88 23.25
C ASN A 158 -11.41 -5.27 22.89
N SER A 159 -10.84 -5.65 21.75
CA SER A 159 -9.62 -5.06 21.18
C SER A 159 -9.85 -3.58 20.86
N LYS A 160 -10.93 -3.26 20.14
CA LYS A 160 -11.35 -1.87 19.82
C LYS A 160 -11.53 -1.03 21.08
N ILE A 161 -12.24 -1.53 22.10
CA ILE A 161 -12.45 -0.81 23.37
C ILE A 161 -11.12 -0.56 24.10
N SER A 162 -10.25 -1.57 24.17
CA SER A 162 -8.94 -1.45 24.83
C SER A 162 -8.06 -0.41 24.13
N PHE A 163 -8.03 -0.45 22.80
CA PHE A 163 -7.24 0.45 21.99
C PHE A 163 -7.77 1.88 22.02
N LYS A 164 -9.09 2.07 21.93
CA LYS A 164 -9.74 3.38 22.13
C LYS A 164 -9.32 4.02 23.46
N HIS A 165 -9.46 3.28 24.56
CA HIS A 165 -9.13 3.83 25.87
C HIS A 165 -7.64 4.14 26.05
N LEU A 166 -6.76 3.43 25.33
CA LEU A 166 -5.33 3.73 25.25
C LEU A 166 -5.09 5.06 24.51
N LEU A 167 -5.70 5.26 23.34
CA LEU A 167 -5.58 6.51 22.56
C LEU A 167 -6.12 7.72 23.31
N GLU A 168 -7.21 7.57 24.07
CA GLU A 168 -7.79 8.63 24.89
C GLU A 168 -6.86 9.20 25.98
N PHE A 169 -5.76 8.53 26.33
CA PHE A 169 -4.75 9.14 27.21
C PHE A 169 -4.01 10.30 26.54
N ASN A 170 -4.03 10.38 25.21
CA ASN A 170 -3.38 11.42 24.40
C ASN A 170 -1.91 11.63 24.78
N LYS A 171 -1.19 10.53 25.01
CA LYS A 171 0.22 10.51 25.40
C LYS A 171 0.95 9.45 24.58
N PRO A 172 2.22 9.68 24.20
CA PRO A 172 3.01 8.71 23.45
C PRO A 172 3.35 7.45 24.26
N THR A 173 3.25 7.53 25.59
CA THR A 173 3.50 6.38 26.47
C THR A 173 2.48 6.37 27.60
N VAL A 174 1.91 5.19 27.86
CA VAL A 174 0.86 4.97 28.87
C VAL A 174 1.26 3.81 29.77
N PRO A 175 1.26 3.97 31.10
CA PRO A 175 1.47 2.85 32.01
C PRO A 175 0.37 1.80 31.86
N VAL A 176 0.77 0.52 31.78
CA VAL A 176 -0.15 -0.63 31.68
C VAL A 176 -1.16 -0.64 32.83
N VAL A 177 -0.72 -0.23 34.03
CA VAL A 177 -1.56 -0.15 35.22
C VAL A 177 -2.71 0.83 35.03
N ASP A 178 -2.46 1.97 34.40
CA ASP A 178 -3.45 3.03 34.20
C ASP A 178 -4.49 2.58 33.18
N LEU A 179 -4.04 2.02 32.05
CA LEU A 179 -4.95 1.47 31.05
C LEU A 179 -5.79 0.34 31.63
N PHE A 180 -5.17 -0.60 32.35
CA PHE A 180 -5.87 -1.72 32.98
C PHE A 180 -6.94 -1.23 33.96
N ASN A 181 -6.61 -0.25 34.81
CA ASN A 181 -7.56 0.32 35.76
C ASN A 181 -8.74 1.01 35.08
N LYS A 182 -8.51 1.63 33.92
CA LYS A 182 -9.54 2.29 33.12
C LYS A 182 -10.51 1.30 32.47
N ILE A 183 -10.02 0.18 31.96
CA ILE A 183 -10.85 -0.77 31.19
C ILE A 183 -11.38 -1.96 31.98
N LYS A 184 -10.79 -2.30 33.13
CA LYS A 184 -11.13 -3.53 33.87
C LYS A 184 -12.61 -3.67 34.23
N LYS A 185 -13.27 -2.55 34.53
CA LYS A 185 -14.72 -2.51 34.81
C LYS A 185 -15.54 -2.70 33.53
N ASN A 186 -15.15 -2.02 32.45
CA ASN A 186 -15.86 -2.05 31.17
C ASN A 186 -15.79 -3.42 30.49
N LEU A 187 -14.64 -4.10 30.59
CA LEU A 187 -14.40 -5.39 29.95
C LEU A 187 -14.53 -6.59 30.90
N MET A 188 -14.92 -6.36 32.17
CA MET A 188 -15.02 -7.39 33.20
C MET A 188 -13.77 -8.28 33.35
N ILE A 189 -12.58 -7.71 33.17
CA ILE A 189 -11.31 -8.45 33.26
C ILE A 189 -10.67 -8.30 34.64
N ILE A 190 -10.14 -9.41 35.15
CA ILE A 190 -9.49 -9.48 36.48
C ILE A 190 -7.96 -9.54 36.34
N ARG A 191 -7.46 -10.10 35.23
CA ARG A 191 -6.03 -10.34 35.01
C ARG A 191 -5.47 -9.37 33.97
N LYS A 192 -4.31 -8.76 34.27
CA LYS A 192 -3.58 -7.89 33.33
C LYS A 192 -3.20 -8.59 32.03
N ASN A 193 -2.95 -9.90 32.06
CA ASN A 193 -2.58 -10.64 30.85
C ASN A 193 -3.66 -10.60 29.75
N LEU A 194 -4.94 -10.50 30.13
CA LEU A 194 -6.04 -10.39 29.16
C LEU A 194 -5.99 -9.08 28.36
N LEU A 195 -5.49 -7.99 28.97
CA LEU A 195 -5.28 -6.73 28.27
C LEU A 195 -4.28 -6.92 27.11
N PHE A 196 -3.21 -7.68 27.33
CA PHE A 196 -2.23 -7.94 26.26
C PHE A 196 -2.82 -8.78 25.14
N ASN A 197 -3.70 -9.73 25.44
CA ASN A 197 -4.44 -10.48 24.41
C ASN A 197 -5.36 -9.58 23.59
N PHE A 198 -6.00 -8.58 24.20
CA PHE A 198 -6.82 -7.62 23.45
C PHE A 198 -5.98 -6.66 22.60
N LEU A 199 -4.72 -6.48 22.97
CA LEU A 199 -3.81 -5.56 22.30
C LEU A 199 -2.87 -6.25 21.30
N SER A 200 -2.88 -7.57 21.20
CA SER A 200 -1.90 -8.35 20.41
C SER A 200 -1.89 -7.95 18.94
N GLU A 201 -3.06 -7.78 18.34
CA GLU A 201 -3.21 -7.38 16.93
C GLU A 201 -2.55 -6.02 16.65
N PHE A 202 -2.72 -5.05 17.55
CA PHE A 202 -2.08 -3.74 17.41
C PHE A 202 -0.56 -3.79 17.62
N ILE A 203 -0.05 -4.78 18.36
CA ILE A 203 1.38 -5.03 18.52
C ILE A 203 1.95 -5.63 17.23
N GLU A 204 1.28 -6.64 16.67
CA GLU A 204 1.67 -7.31 15.42
C GLU A 204 1.74 -6.32 14.26
N HIS A 205 0.78 -5.39 14.19
CA HIS A 205 0.72 -4.33 13.18
C HIS A 205 1.56 -3.10 13.51
N LYS A 206 2.44 -3.16 14.53
CA LYS A 206 3.36 -2.08 14.94
C LYS A 206 2.67 -0.75 15.23
N MET A 207 1.42 -0.79 15.70
CA MET A 207 0.68 0.39 16.15
C MET A 207 1.09 0.77 17.58
N ILE A 208 1.44 -0.23 18.39
CA ILE A 208 1.89 -0.06 19.76
C ILE A 208 3.03 -1.03 20.08
N LYS A 209 3.79 -0.73 21.12
CA LYS A 209 4.86 -1.57 21.64
C LYS A 209 4.79 -1.63 23.16
N ILE A 210 4.94 -2.82 23.73
CA ILE A 210 5.02 -2.99 25.19
C ILE A 210 6.50 -2.91 25.60
N LYS A 211 6.83 -1.97 26.50
CA LYS A 211 8.15 -1.86 27.14
C LYS A 211 8.09 -2.43 28.54
N ASP A 212 8.93 -3.43 28.80
CA ASP A 212 9.18 -4.04 30.12
C ASP A 212 7.91 -4.51 30.86
N GLN A 213 6.85 -4.83 30.13
CA GLN A 213 5.51 -5.16 30.65
C GLN A 213 4.88 -4.07 31.55
N GLN A 214 5.48 -2.88 31.63
CA GLN A 214 5.04 -1.80 32.49
C GLN A 214 4.44 -0.63 31.70
N ASN A 215 4.94 -0.39 30.49
CA ASN A 215 4.54 0.74 29.67
C ASN A 215 4.11 0.30 28.27
N ILE A 216 3.14 0.99 27.72
CA ILE A 216 2.70 0.86 26.33
C ILE A 216 3.14 2.13 25.60
N GLU A 217 4.03 1.97 24.64
CA GLU A 217 4.45 3.03 23.72
C GLU A 217 3.54 2.99 22.48
N ILE A 218 3.00 4.14 22.11
CA ILE A 218 2.18 4.29 20.91
C ILE A 218 3.11 4.74 19.79
N LEU A 219 3.18 3.95 18.71
CA LEU A 219 4.07 4.19 17.57
C LEU A 219 3.39 5.01 16.46
N ILE A 220 2.12 5.37 16.67
CA ILE A 220 1.32 6.18 15.76
C ILE A 220 1.45 7.66 16.12
N ASP A 221 1.51 8.52 15.11
CA ASP A 221 1.48 9.97 15.25
C ASP A 221 0.17 10.45 15.91
N LEU A 222 0.28 11.35 16.89
CA LEU A 222 -0.83 11.91 17.67
C LEU A 222 -1.91 12.53 16.80
N LYS A 223 -1.54 13.08 15.63
CA LYS A 223 -2.50 13.71 14.70
C LYS A 223 -3.60 12.76 14.22
N TYR A 224 -3.35 11.45 14.21
CA TYR A 224 -4.30 10.43 13.78
C TYR A 224 -5.19 9.89 14.90
N PHE A 225 -4.97 10.27 16.15
CA PHE A 225 -5.68 9.67 17.29
C PHE A 225 -7.19 9.86 17.19
N LYS A 226 -7.64 11.03 16.73
CA LYS A 226 -9.06 11.33 16.58
C LYS A 226 -9.72 10.37 15.60
N ASP A 227 -9.15 10.22 14.40
CA ASP A 227 -9.70 9.35 13.36
C ASP A 227 -9.75 7.89 13.80
N LEU A 228 -8.71 7.42 14.51
CA LEU A 228 -8.65 6.06 15.03
C LEU A 228 -9.66 5.82 16.18
N ILE A 229 -9.87 6.81 17.05
CA ILE A 229 -10.91 6.75 18.10
C ILE A 229 -12.30 6.71 17.46
N ASP A 230 -12.55 7.54 16.45
CA ASP A 230 -13.82 7.58 15.73
C ASP A 230 -14.11 6.24 15.04
N GLU A 231 -13.09 5.59 14.46
CA GLU A 231 -13.23 4.26 13.89
C GLU A 231 -13.51 3.19 14.95
N CYS A 232 -12.89 3.26 16.13
CA CYS A 232 -13.18 2.35 17.24
C CYS A 232 -14.63 2.46 17.74
N ASN A 233 -15.32 3.59 17.50
CA ASN A 233 -16.71 3.79 17.88
C ASN A 233 -17.72 3.23 16.85
N LYS A 234 -17.27 2.91 15.65
CA LYS A 234 -18.12 2.32 14.61
C LYS A 234 -18.30 0.83 14.92
N ASN A 235 -19.55 0.39 14.99
CA ASN A 235 -19.93 -1.00 15.20
C ASN A 235 -19.86 -1.77 13.89
#